data_AF-A0A3A4R851-F1
#
_entry.id   AF-A0A3A4R851-F1
#
_cell.length_a   1.000
_cell.length_b   1.000
_cell.length_c   1.000
_cell.angle_alpha   90.00
_cell.angle_beta   90.00
_cell.angle_gamma   90.00
#
_symmetry.space_group_name_H-M   'P 1'
#
loop_
_entity.id
_entity.type
_entity.pdbx_description
1 polymer ?
#
loop_
_entity_poly.entity_id
_entity_poly.type
_entity_poly.pdbx_seq_one_letter_code
_entity_poly.pdbx_strand_id
1 'polypeptide(L)'
;MTDRKEFIDEVAAQMKKWDDDLVVLENRTVEANTELKSDLKQKLDELKQKKDEFRNKLEELQSSGKDAWDLLNNEIKKSYENIKEAFEESKKIMKN
;
A
#
# COMPACT_ATOMS: atom_id res chain seq x y z
N MET A 1 -10.23 -22.02 -7.20
CA MET A 1 -9.13 -21.12 -6.75
C MET A 1 -9.14 -19.79 -7.51
N THR A 2 -10.23 -19.45 -8.23
CA THR A 2 -10.36 -18.18 -8.96
C THR A 2 -10.20 -16.99 -8.02
N ASP A 3 -10.84 -17.03 -6.85
CA ASP A 3 -10.79 -15.98 -5.83
C ASP A 3 -9.36 -15.66 -5.33
N ARG A 4 -8.49 -16.68 -5.24
CA ARG A 4 -7.07 -16.48 -4.86
C ARG A 4 -6.32 -15.72 -5.94
N LYS A 5 -6.45 -16.17 -7.18
CA LYS A 5 -5.77 -15.55 -8.32
C LYS A 5 -6.30 -14.14 -8.57
N GLU A 6 -7.62 -13.95 -8.54
CA GLU A 6 -8.26 -12.64 -8.70
C GLU A 6 -7.80 -11.66 -7.63
N PHE A 7 -7.76 -12.07 -6.36
CA PHE A 7 -7.24 -11.22 -5.30
C PHE A 7 -5.77 -10.85 -5.51
N ILE A 8 -4.93 -11.81 -5.90
CA ILE A 8 -3.51 -11.55 -6.20
C ILE A 8 -3.35 -10.55 -7.35
N ASP A 9 -4.11 -10.73 -8.43
CA ASP A 9 -4.06 -9.88 -9.63
C ASP A 9 -4.55 -8.45 -9.29
N GLU A 10 -5.64 -8.33 -8.52
CA GLU A 10 -6.14 -7.03 -8.02
C GLU A 10 -5.08 -6.32 -7.19
N VAL A 11 -4.50 -7.02 -6.21
CA VAL A 11 -3.49 -6.47 -5.32
C VAL A 11 -2.25 -6.05 -6.09
N ALA A 12 -1.80 -6.85 -7.07
CA ALA A 12 -0.66 -6.50 -7.91
C ALA A 12 -0.90 -5.21 -8.71
N ALA A 13 -2.10 -5.04 -9.27
CA ALA A 13 -2.48 -3.81 -9.96
C ALA A 13 -2.51 -2.60 -9.01
N GLN A 14 -3.03 -2.78 -7.79
CA GLN A 14 -3.10 -1.72 -6.79
C GLN A 14 -1.71 -1.35 -6.23
N MET A 15 -0.80 -2.31 -6.07
CA MET A 15 0.60 -2.06 -5.70
C MET A 15 1.30 -1.17 -6.72
N LYS A 16 1.11 -1.45 -8.01
CA LYS A 16 1.63 -0.58 -9.07
C LYS A 16 1.04 0.85 -8.97
N LYS A 17 -0.25 0.96 -8.68
CA LYS A 17 -0.89 2.28 -8.47
C LYS A 17 -0.31 3.00 -7.25
N TRP A 18 0.00 2.29 -6.18
CA TRP A 18 0.68 2.88 -5.01
C TRP A 18 2.10 3.35 -5.34
N ASP A 19 2.85 2.62 -6.17
CA ASP A 19 4.16 3.08 -6.66
C ASP A 19 4.03 4.40 -7.43
N ASP A 20 3.05 4.48 -8.34
CA ASP A 20 2.76 5.69 -9.10
C ASP A 20 2.34 6.86 -8.16
N ASP A 21 1.49 6.57 -7.16
CA ASP A 21 1.06 7.55 -6.15
C ASP A 21 2.25 8.03 -5.27
N LEU A 22 3.17 7.15 -4.88
CA LEU A 22 4.38 7.49 -4.11
C LEU A 22 5.27 8.47 -4.86
N VAL A 23 5.45 8.28 -6.18
CA VAL A 23 6.21 9.22 -7.02
C VAL A 23 5.56 10.61 -7.02
N VAL A 24 4.22 10.67 -7.09
CA VAL A 24 3.49 11.94 -7.03
C VAL A 24 3.63 12.60 -5.65
N LEU A 25 3.50 11.82 -4.57
CA LEU A 25 3.69 12.26 -3.19
C LEU A 25 5.12 12.80 -2.95
N GLU A 26 6.13 12.12 -3.49
CA GLU A 26 7.54 12.53 -3.42
C GLU A 26 7.77 13.90 -4.06
N ASN A 27 7.32 14.06 -5.31
CA ASN A 27 7.49 15.33 -6.03
C ASN A 27 6.83 16.50 -5.29
N ARG A 28 5.61 16.29 -4.78
CA ARG A 28 4.90 17.31 -3.99
C ARG A 28 5.61 17.63 -2.68
N THR A 29 6.20 16.63 -2.03
CA THR A 29 7.00 16.81 -0.81
C THR A 29 8.27 17.63 -1.09
N VAL A 30 8.85 17.50 -2.29
CA VAL A 30 9.99 18.34 -2.70
C VAL A 30 9.58 19.80 -2.84
N GLU A 31 8.41 20.06 -3.43
CA GLU A 31 7.82 21.39 -3.68
C GLU A 31 7.24 22.07 -2.42
N ALA A 32 6.90 21.30 -1.39
CA ALA A 32 6.32 21.81 -0.15
C ALA A 32 7.27 22.74 0.63
N ASN A 33 6.69 23.67 1.39
CA ASN A 33 7.44 24.53 2.31
C ASN A 33 8.08 23.70 3.45
N THR A 34 9.04 24.28 4.16
CA THR A 34 9.88 23.56 5.14
C THR A 34 9.09 22.91 6.28
N GLU A 35 7.99 23.53 6.71
CA GLU A 35 7.13 23.04 7.79
C GLU A 35 6.34 21.80 7.34
N LEU A 36 5.63 21.87 6.22
CA LEU A 36 4.84 20.75 5.68
C LEU A 36 5.73 19.63 5.16
N LYS A 37 6.95 19.94 4.72
CA LYS A 37 7.88 18.97 4.15
C LYS A 37 8.29 17.87 5.14
N SER A 38 8.43 18.20 6.43
CA SER A 38 8.79 17.19 7.44
C SER A 38 7.65 16.18 7.62
N ASP A 39 6.43 16.67 7.79
CA ASP A 39 5.25 15.83 8.00
C ASP A 39 4.94 14.98 6.76
N LEU A 40 5.08 15.56 5.57
CA LEU A 40 4.90 14.84 4.30
C LEU A 40 5.96 13.75 4.10
N LYS A 41 7.23 14.02 4.45
CA LYS A 41 8.28 13.00 4.42
C LYS A 41 7.97 11.85 5.36
N GLN A 42 7.56 12.13 6.59
CA GLN A 42 7.21 11.08 7.54
C GLN A 42 6.06 10.21 7.00
N LYS A 43 4.99 10.83 6.48
CA LYS A 43 3.87 10.09 5.88
C LYS A 43 4.29 9.26 4.68
N LEU A 44 5.15 9.81 3.82
CA LEU A 44 5.66 9.11 2.66
C LEU A 44 6.47 7.86 3.09
N ASP A 45 7.33 7.99 4.09
CA ASP A 45 8.12 6.88 4.61
C ASP A 45 7.23 5.81 5.26
N GLU A 46 6.20 6.21 6.01
CA GLU A 46 5.19 5.29 6.57
C GLU A 46 4.43 4.54 5.47
N LEU A 47 4.05 5.21 4.37
CA LEU A 47 3.36 4.58 3.25
C LEU A 47 4.26 3.57 2.53
N LYS A 48 5.54 3.92 2.30
CA LYS A 48 6.53 3.01 1.72
C LYS A 48 6.71 1.77 2.57
N GLN A 49 6.91 1.95 3.88
CA GLN A 49 7.10 0.85 4.81
C GLN A 49 5.88 -0.08 4.81
N LYS A 50 4.66 0.47 4.93
CA LYS A 50 3.43 -0.34 4.91
C LYS A 50 3.27 -1.13 3.61
N LYS A 51 3.55 -0.50 2.47
CA LYS A 51 3.51 -1.15 1.14
C LYS A 51 4.50 -2.31 1.07
N ASP A 52 5.74 -2.11 1.52
CA ASP A 52 6.80 -3.12 1.45
C ASP A 52 6.53 -4.29 2.42
N GLU A 53 6.08 -3.99 3.64
CA GLU A 53 5.64 -5.02 4.61
C GLU A 53 4.50 -5.86 4.06
N PHE A 54 3.52 -5.23 3.43
CA PHE A 54 2.39 -5.92 2.81
C PHE A 54 2.82 -6.78 1.62
N ARG A 55 3.75 -6.28 0.80
CA ARG A 55 4.35 -7.07 -0.29
C ARG A 55 4.96 -8.37 0.23
N ASN A 56 5.79 -8.29 1.27
CA ASN A 56 6.43 -9.47 1.85
C ASN A 56 5.40 -10.47 2.37
N LYS A 57 4.39 -10.00 3.11
CA LYS A 57 3.31 -10.86 3.61
C LYS A 57 2.50 -11.51 2.48
N LEU A 58 2.28 -10.79 1.38
CA LEU A 58 1.59 -11.33 0.22
C LEU A 58 2.42 -12.41 -0.46
N GLU A 59 3.73 -12.20 -0.64
CA GLU A 59 4.64 -13.20 -1.23
C GLU A 59 4.71 -14.48 -0.38
N GLU A 60 4.74 -14.34 0.95
CA GLU A 60 4.63 -15.47 1.89
C GLU A 60 3.30 -16.22 1.73
N LEU A 61 2.18 -15.49 1.70
CA LEU A 61 0.85 -16.08 1.53
C LEU A 61 0.70 -16.76 0.16
N GLN A 62 1.25 -16.16 -0.90
CA GLN A 62 1.26 -16.73 -2.25
C GLN A 62 2.08 -18.01 -2.36
N SER A 63 3.11 -18.17 -1.54
CA SER A 63 3.90 -19.39 -1.46
C SER A 63 3.25 -20.45 -0.57
N SER A 64 2.22 -20.08 0.18
CA SER A 64 1.53 -20.97 1.11
C SER A 64 0.54 -21.92 0.41
N GLY A 65 0.31 -23.07 1.05
CA GLY A 65 -0.70 -24.05 0.65
C GLY A 65 -2.12 -23.52 0.82
N LYS A 66 -3.11 -24.27 0.33
CA LYS A 66 -4.52 -23.85 0.35
C LYS A 66 -5.05 -23.57 1.77
N ASP A 67 -4.74 -24.42 2.74
CA ASP A 67 -5.27 -24.26 4.10
C ASP A 67 -4.72 -23.01 4.79
N ALA A 68 -3.44 -22.71 4.60
CA ALA A 68 -2.82 -21.47 5.08
C ALA A 68 -3.42 -20.24 4.39
N TRP A 69 -3.70 -20.33 3.09
CA TRP A 69 -4.38 -19.27 2.35
C TRP A 69 -5.76 -18.96 2.94
N ASP A 70 -6.59 -19.98 3.15
CA ASP A 70 -7.96 -19.80 3.64
C ASP A 70 -8.00 -19.20 5.07
N LEU A 71 -6.98 -19.47 5.89
CA LEU A 71 -6.85 -18.92 7.24
C LEU A 71 -6.31 -17.48 7.26
N LEU A 72 -5.26 -17.19 6.49
CA LEU A 72 -4.48 -15.95 6.60
C LEU A 72 -4.93 -14.83 5.64
N ASN A 73 -5.63 -15.17 4.54
CA ASN A 73 -6.03 -14.19 3.52
C ASN A 73 -6.93 -13.07 4.07
N ASN A 74 -7.71 -13.34 5.12
CA ASN A 74 -8.55 -12.31 5.75
C ASN A 74 -7.74 -11.19 6.39
N GLU A 75 -6.59 -11.51 6.99
CA GLU A 75 -5.71 -10.50 7.58
C GLU A 75 -5.00 -9.69 6.49
N ILE A 76 -4.59 -10.35 5.40
CA ILE A 76 -4.04 -9.69 4.22
C ILE A 76 -5.05 -8.73 3.61
N LYS A 77 -6.31 -9.14 3.44
CA LYS A 77 -7.39 -8.26 2.95
C LYS A 77 -7.59 -7.03 3.83
N LYS A 78 -7.56 -7.18 5.15
CA LYS A 78 -7.65 -6.04 6.08
C LYS A 78 -6.45 -5.11 5.93
N SER A 79 -5.24 -5.67 5.87
CA SER A 79 -4.02 -4.89 5.65
C SER A 79 -4.05 -4.13 4.32
N TYR A 80 -4.57 -4.77 3.26
CA TYR A 80 -4.74 -4.17 1.95
C TYR A 80 -5.65 -2.93 1.98
N GLU A 81 -6.84 -3.05 2.57
CA GLU A 81 -7.77 -1.92 2.67
C GLU A 81 -7.21 -0.79 3.56
N ASN A 82 -6.57 -1.12 4.69
CA ASN A 82 -5.95 -0.11 5.55
C ASN A 82 -4.86 0.71 4.82
N ILE A 83 -4.06 0.04 3.98
CA ILE A 83 -3.02 0.72 3.20
C ILE A 83 -3.66 1.59 2.13
N LYS A 84 -4.66 1.06 1.44
CA LYS A 84 -5.43 1.80 0.43
C LYS A 84 -6.02 3.08 1.02
N GLU A 85 -6.63 3.01 2.20
CA GLU A 85 -7.15 4.18 2.91
C GLU A 85 -6.05 5.19 3.23
N ALA A 86 -4.90 4.74 3.75
CA ALA A 86 -3.78 5.63 4.06
C ALA A 86 -3.24 6.38 2.83
N PHE A 87 -3.19 5.71 1.67
CA PHE A 87 -2.83 6.34 0.39
C PHE A 87 -3.88 7.37 -0.05
N GLU A 88 -5.17 7.04 0.03
CA GLU A 88 -6.24 7.98 -0.32
C GLU A 88 -6.28 9.20 0.61
N GLU A 89 -6.05 9.02 1.92
CA GLU A 89 -5.94 10.12 2.88
C GLU A 89 -4.75 11.02 2.56
N SER A 90 -3.57 10.44 2.31
CA SER A 90 -2.37 11.22 1.99
C SER A 90 -2.55 12.03 0.70
N LYS A 91 -3.23 11.48 -0.31
CA LYS A 91 -3.59 12.21 -1.53
C LYS A 91 -4.55 13.37 -1.29
N LYS A 92 -5.51 13.23 -0.35
CA LYS A 92 -6.44 14.32 0.00
C LYS A 92 -5.71 15.49 0.66
N ILE A 93 -4.80 15.19 1.58
CA ILE A 93 -4.04 16.23 2.33
C ILE A 93 -3.26 17.13 1.39
N MET A 94 -2.74 16.60 0.28
CA MET A 94 -1.99 17.39 -0.69
C MET A 94 -2.85 18.11 -1.75
N LYS A 95 -4.16 17.86 -1.81
CA LYS A 95 -5.06 18.57 -2.74
C LYS A 95 -5.57 19.90 -2.16
N ASN A 96 -5.47 20.09 -0.85
CA ASN A 96 -5.79 21.33 -0.15
C ASN A 96 -4.56 22.22 -0.06
#